data_AF-A0A4R4MK86-F1
#
_entry.id   AF-A0A4R4MK86-F1
#
_cell.length_a   1.000
_cell.length_b   1.000
_cell.length_c   1.000
_cell.angle_alpha   90.00
_cell.angle_beta   90.00
_cell.angle_gamma   90.00
#
_symmetry.space_group_name_H-M   'P 1'
#
loop_
_entity.id
_entity.type
_entity.pdbx_description
1 polymer ?
#
loop_
_entity_poly.entity_id
_entity_poly.type
_entity_poly.pdbx_seq_one_letter_code
_entity_poly.pdbx_strand_id
1 'polypeptide(L)'
;MGYKVPPRDVDPSEVIKLAEKQVGISEGRGGQTKYHDWFVSTPHAKATAKRDGGFSVKAYNGAQWCNMFVSWLGAQTGVKNMGWDAYTVQHASWFKETGRWGQKAKPGSVVFFDWDRGSSIGAIDHVGIVVKDNGNGTVSTIEGNTNDKVEKKVRSKSVIVGYGYPDYKA
;
A
#
# COMPACT_ATOMS: atom_id res chain seq x y z
N MET A 1 18.50 -7.18 -1.86
CA MET A 1 17.32 -7.30 -0.97
C MET A 1 16.48 -6.04 -1.14
N GLY A 2 15.15 -6.12 -1.20
CA GLY A 2 14.29 -4.94 -1.31
C GLY A 2 14.07 -4.20 0.02
N TYR A 3 14.42 -4.82 1.14
CA TYR A 3 14.35 -4.23 2.48
C TYR A 3 15.52 -3.27 2.69
N LYS A 4 15.23 -2.05 3.15
CA LYS A 4 16.25 -1.15 3.70
C LYS A 4 16.55 -1.49 5.15
N VAL A 5 15.52 -1.91 5.90
CA VAL A 5 15.61 -2.33 7.30
C VAL A 5 15.16 -3.78 7.39
N PRO A 6 15.95 -4.69 8.00
CA PRO A 6 15.53 -6.07 8.22
C PRO A 6 14.22 -6.14 9.03
N PRO A 7 13.41 -7.22 8.87
CA PRO A 7 12.19 -7.38 9.62
C PRO A 7 12.40 -7.29 11.14
N ARG A 8 11.65 -6.41 11.80
CA ARG A 8 11.74 -6.13 13.24
C ARG A 8 10.36 -5.77 13.80
N ASP A 9 10.31 -5.59 15.11
CA ASP A 9 9.12 -5.05 15.75
C ASP A 9 9.04 -3.54 15.48
N VAL A 10 7.87 -3.10 15.04
CA VAL A 10 7.60 -1.73 14.57
C VAL A 10 6.33 -1.24 15.24
N ASP A 11 6.34 0.01 15.72
CA ASP A 11 5.13 0.71 16.16
C ASP A 11 4.38 1.28 14.94
N PRO A 12 3.05 1.22 14.87
CA PRO A 12 2.30 1.73 13.71
C PRO A 12 2.58 3.20 13.41
N SER A 13 2.92 4.00 14.42
CA SER A 13 3.30 5.41 14.23
C SER A 13 4.58 5.58 13.43
N GLU A 14 5.49 4.59 13.38
CA GLU A 14 6.70 4.68 12.57
C GLU A 14 6.38 4.62 11.07
N VAL A 15 5.49 3.71 10.68
CA VAL A 15 4.99 3.61 9.29
C VAL A 15 4.22 4.87 8.92
N ILE A 16 3.33 5.33 9.80
CA ILE A 16 2.55 6.56 9.57
C ILE A 16 3.48 7.77 9.42
N LYS A 17 4.43 7.99 10.34
CA LYS A 17 5.39 9.11 10.27
C LYS A 17 6.24 9.04 9.01
N LEU A 18 6.64 7.84 8.56
CA LEU A 18 7.36 7.70 7.30
C LEU A 18 6.49 8.09 6.11
N ALA A 19 5.22 7.65 6.09
CA ALA A 19 4.25 8.01 5.06
C ALA A 19 3.99 9.53 5.04
N GLU A 20 3.88 10.17 6.21
CA GLU A 20 3.70 11.62 6.32
C GLU A 20 4.86 12.40 5.73
N LYS A 21 6.10 11.93 5.92
CA LYS A 21 7.29 12.53 5.29
C LYS A 21 7.30 12.43 3.76
N GLN A 22 6.44 11.60 3.18
CA GLN A 22 6.32 11.45 1.74
C GLN A 22 5.27 12.38 1.13
N VAL A 23 4.40 13.00 1.94
CA VAL A 23 3.31 13.86 1.46
C VAL A 23 3.88 15.00 0.60
N GLY A 24 3.27 15.20 -0.57
CA GLY A 24 3.70 16.18 -1.58
C GLY A 24 4.68 15.65 -2.62
N ILE A 25 5.24 14.44 -2.46
CA ILE A 25 6.01 13.80 -3.53
C ILE A 25 5.06 13.46 -4.68
N SER A 26 5.31 14.04 -5.85
CA SER A 26 4.55 13.82 -7.08
C SER A 26 5.36 13.03 -8.12
N GLU A 27 4.67 12.61 -9.17
CA GLU A 27 5.27 12.04 -10.36
C GLU A 27 6.24 13.01 -11.04
N GLY A 28 7.33 12.46 -11.56
CA GLY A 28 8.25 13.13 -12.47
C GLY A 28 7.90 12.85 -13.93
N ARG A 29 8.90 12.98 -14.81
CA ARG A 29 8.74 12.71 -16.24
C ARG A 29 8.24 11.29 -16.48
N GLY A 30 7.16 11.16 -17.25
CA GLY A 30 6.58 9.86 -17.64
C GLY A 30 5.94 9.08 -16.48
N GLY A 31 5.44 9.78 -15.45
CA GLY A 31 4.82 9.13 -14.28
C GLY A 31 5.83 8.53 -13.30
N GLN A 32 7.13 8.70 -13.53
CA GLN A 32 8.15 8.02 -12.75
C GLN A 32 8.24 8.56 -11.31
N THR A 33 8.50 7.67 -10.35
CA THR A 33 8.72 8.02 -8.95
C THR A 33 9.80 7.10 -8.38
N LYS A 34 10.37 7.48 -7.22
CA LYS A 34 11.29 6.61 -6.49
C LYS A 34 10.67 5.27 -6.04
N TYR A 35 9.34 5.18 -5.97
CA TYR A 35 8.65 3.95 -5.61
C TYR A 35 8.70 2.93 -6.75
N HIS A 36 8.61 3.41 -8.00
CA HIS A 36 8.91 2.62 -9.19
C HIS A 36 10.34 2.10 -9.16
N ASP A 37 11.31 3.02 -9.04
CA ASP A 37 12.75 2.70 -9.03
C ASP A 37 13.08 1.64 -7.97
N TRP A 38 12.51 1.80 -6.78
CA TRP A 38 12.64 0.81 -5.72
C TRP A 38 12.00 -0.52 -6.12
N PHE A 39 10.73 -0.53 -6.53
CA PHE A 39 10.00 -1.77 -6.79
C PHE A 39 10.70 -2.61 -7.86
N VAL A 40 11.07 -1.99 -9.00
CA VAL A 40 11.77 -2.68 -10.10
C VAL A 40 13.14 -3.19 -9.72
N SER A 41 13.80 -2.60 -8.73
CA SER A 41 15.09 -3.07 -8.21
C SER A 41 14.96 -4.34 -7.36
N THR A 42 13.76 -4.67 -6.90
CA THR A 42 13.55 -5.82 -6.01
C THR A 42 13.47 -7.14 -6.78
N PRO A 43 13.90 -8.27 -6.18
CA PRO A 43 13.61 -9.59 -6.75
C PRO A 43 12.10 -9.88 -6.82
N HIS A 44 11.30 -9.20 -5.98
CA HIS A 44 9.86 -9.39 -5.92
C HIS A 44 9.17 -8.91 -7.20
N ALA A 45 9.62 -7.81 -7.80
CA ALA A 45 9.07 -7.35 -9.08
C ALA A 45 9.23 -8.37 -10.21
N LYS A 46 10.33 -9.14 -10.23
CA LYS A 46 10.50 -10.24 -11.19
C LYS A 46 9.48 -11.37 -10.94
N ALA A 47 9.21 -11.68 -9.67
CA ALA A 47 8.27 -12.72 -9.29
C ALA A 47 6.83 -12.33 -9.65
N THR A 48 6.42 -11.10 -9.36
CA THR A 48 5.08 -10.59 -9.69
C THR A 48 4.89 -10.45 -11.19
N ALA A 49 5.88 -9.92 -11.93
CA ALA A 49 5.79 -9.84 -13.38
C ALA A 49 5.65 -11.21 -14.05
N LYS A 50 6.31 -12.25 -13.51
CA LYS A 50 6.13 -13.64 -13.95
C LYS A 50 4.75 -14.19 -13.60
N ARG A 51 4.27 -13.94 -12.37
CA ARG A 51 2.94 -14.37 -11.89
C ARG A 51 1.82 -13.77 -12.74
N ASP A 52 1.96 -12.51 -13.11
CA ASP A 52 0.89 -11.69 -13.70
C ASP A 52 0.92 -11.67 -15.24
N GLY A 53 1.35 -12.77 -15.86
CA GLY A 53 1.32 -12.95 -17.32
C GLY A 53 2.66 -12.85 -18.04
N GLY A 54 3.77 -12.71 -17.31
CA GLY A 54 5.11 -12.85 -17.89
C GLY A 54 5.60 -11.64 -18.67
N PHE A 55 5.41 -10.43 -18.14
CA PHE A 55 5.88 -9.19 -18.78
C PHE A 55 7.26 -8.74 -18.29
N SER A 56 7.86 -7.77 -18.99
CA SER A 56 9.14 -7.17 -18.58
C SER A 56 8.95 -6.31 -17.33
N VAL A 57 9.81 -6.48 -16.32
CA VAL A 57 9.80 -5.66 -15.08
C VAL A 57 9.82 -4.14 -15.38
N LYS A 58 10.36 -3.72 -16.52
CA LYS A 58 10.33 -2.31 -16.96
C LYS A 58 8.92 -1.75 -17.12
N ALA A 59 7.91 -2.58 -17.33
CA ALA A 59 6.50 -2.17 -17.46
C ALA A 59 5.93 -1.56 -16.17
N TYR A 60 6.57 -1.79 -15.03
CA TYR A 60 6.21 -1.10 -13.79
C TYR A 60 6.60 0.37 -13.79
N ASN A 61 7.55 0.81 -14.63
CA ASN A 61 7.94 2.23 -14.67
C ASN A 61 6.80 3.08 -15.23
N GLY A 62 6.43 4.14 -14.50
CA GLY A 62 5.33 5.02 -14.85
C GLY A 62 3.93 4.39 -14.70
N ALA A 63 3.81 3.22 -14.07
CA ALA A 63 2.52 2.61 -13.77
C ALA A 63 1.83 3.28 -12.58
N GLN A 64 0.59 2.89 -12.28
CA GLN A 64 -0.06 3.33 -11.05
C GLN A 64 0.70 2.76 -9.84
N TRP A 65 1.11 3.63 -8.92
CA TRP A 65 2.10 3.29 -7.87
C TRP A 65 1.56 3.34 -6.44
N CYS A 66 0.24 3.42 -6.25
CA CYS A 66 -0.38 3.45 -4.92
C CYS A 66 0.09 2.28 -4.03
N ASN A 67 0.12 1.05 -4.57
CA ASN A 67 0.53 -0.13 -3.80
C ASN A 67 2.05 -0.31 -3.73
N MET A 68 2.80 0.19 -4.74
CA MET A 68 4.26 0.25 -4.65
C MET A 68 4.70 1.17 -3.51
N PHE A 69 3.99 2.28 -3.29
CA PHE A 69 4.21 3.17 -2.15
C PHE A 69 3.98 2.45 -0.80
N VAL A 70 2.85 1.75 -0.64
CA VAL A 70 2.56 0.98 0.59
C VAL A 70 3.61 -0.12 0.83
N SER A 71 3.95 -0.87 -0.21
CA SER A 71 5.00 -1.90 -0.17
C SER A 71 6.35 -1.31 0.22
N TRP A 72 6.69 -0.14 -0.33
CA TRP A 72 7.91 0.58 0.00
C TRP A 72 7.95 0.96 1.48
N LEU A 73 6.86 1.48 2.04
CA LEU A 73 6.79 1.81 3.48
C LEU A 73 7.13 0.60 4.34
N GLY A 74 6.55 -0.56 4.05
CA GLY A 74 6.86 -1.80 4.77
C GLY A 74 8.35 -2.18 4.68
N ALA A 75 8.92 -2.09 3.49
CA ALA A 75 10.33 -2.39 3.24
C ALA A 75 11.31 -1.40 3.91
N GLN A 76 10.89 -0.14 4.07
CA GLN A 76 11.69 0.90 4.71
C GLN A 76 11.65 0.85 6.23
N THR A 77 10.53 0.45 6.83
CA THR A 77 10.41 0.35 8.30
C THR A 77 10.88 -0.99 8.82
N GLY A 78 10.80 -2.05 8.01
CA GLY A 78 11.04 -3.42 8.43
C GLY A 78 9.86 -4.01 9.20
N VAL A 79 8.65 -3.45 9.06
CA VAL A 79 7.46 -4.06 9.69
C VAL A 79 7.18 -5.41 9.03
N LYS A 80 6.94 -6.41 9.87
CA LYS A 80 6.64 -7.77 9.44
C LYS A 80 5.24 -7.82 8.83
N ASN A 81 5.06 -8.69 7.83
CA ASN A 81 3.76 -9.00 7.24
C ASN A 81 2.95 -7.79 6.70
N MET A 82 3.64 -6.72 6.27
CA MET A 82 3.02 -5.70 5.41
C MET A 82 2.68 -6.27 4.04
N GLY A 83 3.42 -7.28 3.56
CA GLY A 83 3.34 -7.73 2.18
C GLY A 83 3.98 -6.73 1.20
N TRP A 84 4.37 -7.21 0.02
CA TRP A 84 4.79 -6.38 -1.11
C TRP A 84 3.98 -6.78 -2.33
N ASP A 85 3.43 -5.82 -3.06
CA ASP A 85 2.93 -6.02 -4.42
C ASP A 85 2.78 -4.65 -5.13
N ALA A 86 2.77 -4.66 -6.46
CA ALA A 86 2.33 -3.52 -7.26
C ALA A 86 0.81 -3.54 -7.49
N TYR A 87 0.19 -4.73 -7.49
CA TYR A 87 -1.22 -4.91 -7.77
C TYR A 87 -2.04 -4.98 -6.48
N THR A 88 -3.02 -4.09 -6.35
CA THR A 88 -3.86 -3.91 -5.15
C THR A 88 -4.68 -5.16 -4.81
N VAL A 89 -5.33 -5.77 -5.80
CA VAL A 89 -6.15 -6.98 -5.64
C VAL A 89 -5.31 -8.14 -5.10
N GLN A 90 -4.12 -8.36 -5.66
CA GLN A 90 -3.25 -9.44 -5.19
C GLN A 90 -2.74 -9.21 -3.77
N HIS A 91 -2.47 -7.95 -3.40
CA HIS A 91 -2.06 -7.63 -2.05
C HIS A 91 -3.18 -7.88 -1.03
N ALA A 92 -4.42 -7.49 -1.36
CA ALA A 92 -5.59 -7.77 -0.54
C ALA A 92 -5.87 -9.28 -0.42
N SER A 93 -5.79 -10.03 -1.53
CA SER A 93 -5.91 -11.49 -1.53
C SER A 93 -4.86 -12.14 -0.63
N TRP A 94 -3.60 -11.71 -0.71
CA TRP A 94 -2.53 -12.21 0.16
C TRP A 94 -2.81 -11.96 1.65
N PHE A 95 -3.30 -10.76 2.02
CA PHE A 95 -3.73 -10.50 3.40
C PHE A 95 -4.85 -11.45 3.82
N LYS A 96 -5.81 -11.75 2.95
CA LYS A 96 -6.90 -12.68 3.24
C LYS A 96 -6.40 -14.11 3.43
N GLU A 97 -5.57 -14.59 2.52
CA GLU A 97 -4.97 -15.94 2.53
C GLU A 97 -4.09 -16.18 3.77
N THR A 98 -3.44 -15.13 4.26
CA THR A 98 -2.56 -15.19 5.45
C THR A 98 -3.28 -14.87 6.75
N GLY A 99 -4.62 -14.80 6.74
CA GLY A 99 -5.45 -14.55 7.94
C GLY A 99 -5.30 -13.14 8.53
N ARG A 100 -4.89 -12.17 7.71
CA ARG A 100 -4.57 -10.78 8.09
C ARG A 100 -5.51 -9.75 7.48
N TRP A 101 -6.65 -10.19 6.96
CA TRP A 101 -7.68 -9.33 6.43
C TRP A 101 -8.79 -9.08 7.44
N GLY A 102 -9.37 -7.88 7.45
CA GLY A 102 -10.59 -7.62 8.21
C GLY A 102 -11.26 -6.29 7.87
N GLN A 103 -12.17 -5.86 8.75
CA GLN A 103 -13.12 -4.77 8.49
C GLN A 103 -12.99 -3.57 9.44
N LYS A 104 -11.94 -3.52 10.26
CA LYS A 104 -11.75 -2.45 11.26
C LYS A 104 -10.52 -1.63 10.92
N ALA A 105 -10.72 -0.32 10.74
CA ALA A 105 -9.63 0.63 10.60
C ALA A 105 -8.78 0.65 11.88
N LYS A 106 -7.48 0.42 11.75
CA LYS A 106 -6.50 0.55 12.83
C LYS A 106 -5.33 1.42 12.35
N PRO A 107 -4.74 2.28 13.19
CA PRO A 107 -3.53 3.00 12.80
C PRO A 107 -2.48 2.05 12.20
N GLY A 108 -1.95 2.40 11.03
CA GLY A 108 -0.95 1.60 10.30
C GLY A 108 -1.53 0.46 9.47
N SER A 109 -2.82 0.13 9.54
CA SER A 109 -3.41 -0.88 8.64
C SER A 109 -3.37 -0.40 7.19
N VAL A 110 -3.17 -1.33 6.27
CA VAL A 110 -3.34 -1.07 4.84
C VAL A 110 -4.83 -1.02 4.55
N VAL A 111 -5.33 0.05 3.95
CA VAL A 111 -6.75 0.20 3.58
C VAL A 111 -6.91 0.06 2.08
N PHE A 112 -7.92 -0.68 1.64
CA PHE A 112 -8.22 -0.93 0.24
C PHE A 112 -9.59 -0.37 -0.15
N PHE A 113 -9.65 0.28 -1.30
CA PHE A 113 -10.83 1.01 -1.77
C PHE A 113 -11.39 0.45 -3.07
N ASP A 114 -12.69 0.61 -3.21
CA ASP A 114 -13.48 0.37 -4.42
C ASP A 114 -14.37 1.60 -4.61
N TRP A 115 -14.16 2.32 -5.71
CA TRP A 115 -14.83 3.59 -6.00
C TRP A 115 -16.28 3.39 -6.43
N ASP A 116 -16.61 2.22 -6.97
CA ASP A 116 -17.97 1.78 -7.29
C ASP A 116 -18.73 1.28 -6.04
N ARG A 117 -18.11 1.36 -4.85
CA ARG A 117 -18.69 1.04 -3.54
C ARG A 117 -19.05 -0.43 -3.40
N GLY A 118 -18.36 -1.31 -4.11
CA GLY A 118 -18.41 -2.74 -3.86
C GLY A 118 -17.67 -3.14 -2.59
N SER A 119 -17.78 -4.42 -2.26
CA SER A 119 -17.12 -5.06 -1.11
C SER A 119 -16.26 -6.25 -1.52
N SER A 120 -15.98 -6.39 -2.81
CA SER A 120 -15.20 -7.49 -3.37
C SER A 120 -13.73 -7.12 -3.48
N ILE A 121 -12.86 -8.04 -3.07
CA ILE A 121 -11.41 -7.91 -3.29
C ILE A 121 -11.08 -7.76 -4.78
N GLY A 122 -11.84 -8.41 -5.66
CA GLY A 122 -11.62 -8.34 -7.11
C GLY A 122 -11.94 -7.00 -7.76
N ALA A 123 -12.59 -6.08 -7.04
CA ALA A 123 -12.99 -4.76 -7.52
C ALA A 123 -12.17 -3.62 -6.86
N ILE A 124 -11.06 -3.95 -6.19
CA ILE A 124 -10.23 -2.94 -5.52
C ILE A 124 -9.49 -2.06 -6.55
N ASP A 125 -9.73 -0.76 -6.49
CA ASP A 125 -9.11 0.25 -7.34
C ASP A 125 -7.86 0.86 -6.72
N HIS A 126 -7.81 0.99 -5.39
CA HIS A 126 -6.81 1.81 -4.72
C HIS A 126 -6.45 1.32 -3.33
N VAL A 127 -5.33 1.82 -2.79
CA VAL A 127 -4.81 1.43 -1.48
C VAL A 127 -4.10 2.60 -0.79
N GLY A 128 -4.10 2.60 0.53
CA GLY A 128 -3.33 3.55 1.35
C GLY A 128 -3.01 3.02 2.74
N ILE A 129 -2.45 3.88 3.59
CA ILE A 129 -2.22 3.62 5.01
C ILE A 129 -3.23 4.38 5.86
N VAL A 130 -3.86 3.68 6.81
CA VAL A 130 -4.72 4.30 7.82
C VAL A 130 -3.88 5.07 8.82
N VAL A 131 -4.19 6.36 8.99
CA VAL A 131 -3.68 7.18 10.09
C VAL A 131 -4.53 6.96 11.33
N LYS A 132 -5.85 7.09 11.19
CA LYS A 132 -6.83 6.86 12.27
C LYS A 132 -8.24 6.65 11.75
N ASP A 133 -9.06 5.95 12.53
CA ASP A 133 -10.51 6.00 12.42
C ASP A 133 -11.01 7.32 13.04
N ASN A 134 -11.88 8.04 12.34
CA ASN A 134 -12.40 9.32 12.84
C ASN A 134 -13.65 9.16 13.71
N GLY A 135 -14.22 7.95 13.80
CA GLY A 135 -15.40 7.67 14.64
C GLY A 135 -16.72 8.22 14.09
N ASN A 136 -16.71 8.90 12.95
CA ASN A 136 -17.88 9.52 12.30
C ASN A 136 -18.19 8.90 10.94
N GLY A 137 -17.83 7.62 10.74
CA GLY A 137 -18.00 6.92 9.46
C GLY A 137 -16.92 7.25 8.42
N THR A 138 -15.88 7.99 8.79
CA THR A 138 -14.73 8.28 7.91
C THR A 138 -13.40 7.81 8.51
N VAL A 139 -12.39 7.67 7.66
CA VAL A 139 -11.03 7.28 8.02
C VAL A 139 -10.04 8.29 7.45
N SER A 140 -9.07 8.71 8.25
CA SER A 140 -7.95 9.55 7.79
C SER A 140 -6.83 8.65 7.27
N THR A 141 -6.30 8.95 6.08
CA THR A 141 -5.39 8.09 5.34
C THR A 141 -4.24 8.87 4.70
N ILE A 142 -3.16 8.17 4.37
CA ILE A 142 -2.08 8.65 3.51
C ILE A 142 -1.98 7.70 2.32
N GLU A 143 -2.10 8.26 1.12
CA GLU A 143 -2.28 7.52 -0.13
C GLU A 143 -1.24 8.00 -1.15
N GLY A 144 -0.56 7.08 -1.81
CA GLY A 144 0.31 7.38 -2.96
C GLY A 144 -0.48 7.34 -4.26
N ASN A 145 -0.02 8.02 -5.30
CA ASN A 145 -0.70 8.10 -6.61
C ASN A 145 -2.16 8.59 -6.49
N THR A 146 -2.48 9.37 -5.46
CA THR A 146 -3.74 10.14 -5.42
C THR A 146 -3.45 11.50 -6.04
N ASN A 147 -4.12 11.84 -7.14
CA ASN A 147 -3.79 13.03 -7.94
C ASN A 147 -2.30 13.07 -8.31
N ASP A 148 -1.75 11.92 -8.73
CA ASP A 148 -0.36 11.73 -9.15
C ASP A 148 0.69 12.14 -8.10
N LYS A 149 0.32 12.10 -6.81
CA LYS A 149 1.20 12.42 -5.68
C LYS A 149 0.82 11.67 -4.41
N VAL A 150 1.63 11.83 -3.37
CA VAL A 150 1.30 11.37 -2.02
C VAL A 150 0.46 12.42 -1.30
N GLU A 151 -0.75 12.07 -0.87
CA GLU A 151 -1.67 12.98 -0.19
C GLU A 151 -2.23 12.40 1.10
N LYS A 152 -2.59 13.31 2.01
CA LYS A 152 -3.49 13.01 3.13
C LYS A 152 -4.92 13.09 2.63
N LYS A 153 -5.74 12.09 2.95
CA LYS A 153 -7.17 12.07 2.58
C LYS A 153 -8.03 11.75 3.79
N VAL A 154 -9.29 12.15 3.71
CA VAL A 154 -10.36 11.65 4.57
C VAL A 154 -11.32 10.91 3.65
N ARG A 155 -11.50 9.61 3.89
CA ARG A 155 -12.31 8.71 3.05
C ARG A 155 -13.52 8.22 3.83
N SER A 156 -14.67 8.15 3.16
CA SER A 156 -15.87 7.49 3.70
C SER A 156 -15.62 5.99 3.84
N LYS A 157 -16.11 5.36 4.92
CA LYS A 157 -16.08 3.89 5.04
C LYS A 157 -16.91 3.19 3.96
N SER A 158 -17.83 3.89 3.30
CA SER A 158 -18.67 3.33 2.23
C SER A 158 -17.93 2.99 0.93
N VAL A 159 -16.67 3.41 0.78
CA VAL A 159 -15.82 3.08 -0.38
C VAL A 159 -14.67 2.14 0.02
N ILE A 160 -14.71 1.60 1.24
CA ILE A 160 -13.65 0.74 1.77
C ILE A 160 -14.10 -0.72 1.67
N VAL A 161 -13.29 -1.53 0.99
CA VAL A 161 -13.50 -2.97 0.84
C VAL A 161 -13.04 -3.72 2.10
N GLY A 162 -11.94 -3.25 2.70
CA GLY A 162 -11.42 -3.77 3.95
C GLY A 162 -9.98 -3.35 4.22
N TYR A 163 -9.35 -4.04 5.17
CA TYR A 163 -8.06 -3.67 5.72
C TYR A 163 -7.14 -4.89 5.84
N GLY A 164 -5.87 -4.69 5.48
CA GLY A 164 -4.76 -5.59 5.78
C GLY A 164 -4.05 -5.19 7.07
N TYR A 165 -3.67 -6.19 7.88
CA TYR A 165 -3.04 -5.98 9.18
C TYR A 165 -1.58 -6.46 9.19
N PRO A 166 -0.61 -5.53 9.08
CA PRO A 166 0.79 -5.81 9.38
C PRO A 166 1.00 -6.20 10.84
N ASP A 167 2.08 -6.93 11.13
CA ASP A 167 2.44 -7.35 12.48
C ASP A 167 3.16 -6.20 13.20
N TYR A 168 2.36 -5.34 13.83
CA TYR A 168 2.86 -4.28 14.71
C TYR A 168 3.15 -4.80 16.11
N LYS A 169 4.05 -4.11 16.81
CA LYS A 169 4.29 -4.32 18.23
C LYS A 169 2.97 -4.07 19.01
N ALA A 170 2.70 -4.93 19.99
CA ALA A 170 1.61 -4.78 20.95
C ALA A 170 1.86 -3.65 21.96
#